data_AF-A0A922Z478-F1
#
_entry.id   AF-A0A922Z478-F1
#
_cell.length_a   1.000
_cell.length_b   1.000
_cell.length_c   1.000
_cell.angle_alpha   90.00
_cell.angle_beta   90.00
_cell.angle_gamma   90.00
#
_symmetry.space_group_name_H-M   'P 1'
#
loop_
_entity.id
_entity.type
_entity.pdbx_description
1 polymer ?
#
loop_
_entity_poly.entity_id
_entity_poly.type
_entity_poly.pdbx_seq_one_letter_code
_entity_poly.pdbx_strand_id
1 'polypeptide(L)'
;MRLKPFLALLLALVAAGPFPAGAAFAADACAELADDSPVVRLSGVDAAGDPVLADGRRLRLVGLAPRQDEPEAARFAAGLWGWRGQDLALVLLGPPDRWGRLPARLFARAEGQEPSSLAERLIAEGAALALPEARPARCGGAAPMRTARAAGPRRPAPGAAEASSPAIAGESVLDSHDLAALRAHQGRIVVVEGRVASVGERAQRTYLNFSRRRGEAASIVLSKTLWRALQDAGWTASGLAGKRLRARGVLSGQDGLLLDVTSMAALERVD
;
A
#
# COMPACT_ATOMS: atom_id res chain seq x y z
N MET A 1 72.41 14.78 27.26
CA MET A 1 72.12 13.36 27.61
C MET A 1 70.87 13.33 28.49
N ARG A 2 69.88 12.49 28.12
CA ARG A 2 68.92 11.71 28.95
C ARG A 2 68.25 12.39 30.18
N LEU A 3 66.96 12.26 30.49
CA LEU A 3 65.85 11.40 30.07
C LEU A 3 64.54 11.98 30.68
N LYS A 4 63.38 11.82 30.02
CA LYS A 4 62.05 11.83 30.67
C LYS A 4 61.80 10.46 31.32
N PRO A 5 60.94 10.37 32.36
CA PRO A 5 59.63 9.67 32.19
C PRO A 5 58.54 10.26 33.11
N PHE A 6 57.27 9.89 33.12
CA PHE A 6 56.25 9.40 32.16
C PHE A 6 54.92 9.49 32.96
N LEU A 7 53.87 10.04 32.37
CA LEU A 7 52.52 10.13 32.95
C LEU A 7 51.73 8.86 32.59
N ALA A 8 51.06 8.25 33.56
CA ALA A 8 50.21 7.07 33.37
C ALA A 8 48.89 7.46 32.68
N LEU A 9 48.46 6.68 31.69
CA LEU A 9 47.14 6.77 31.05
C LEU A 9 46.43 5.41 31.19
N LEU A 10 45.28 5.41 31.88
CA LEU A 10 44.37 4.27 31.96
C LEU A 10 43.53 4.17 30.68
N LEU A 11 43.59 3.03 29.99
CA LEU A 11 42.74 2.68 28.86
C LEU A 11 41.56 1.84 29.36
N ALA A 12 40.32 2.31 29.16
CA ALA A 12 39.12 1.52 29.38
C ALA A 12 38.75 0.76 28.10
N LEU A 13 38.67 -0.56 28.20
CA LEU A 13 38.31 -1.49 27.13
C LEU A 13 36.77 -1.54 26.99
N VAL A 14 36.22 -1.04 25.88
CA VAL A 14 34.81 -1.26 25.51
C VAL A 14 34.75 -2.49 24.61
N ALA A 15 34.17 -3.58 25.14
CA ALA A 15 33.92 -4.79 24.40
C ALA A 15 32.76 -4.58 23.40
N ALA A 16 33.07 -4.51 22.11
CA ALA A 16 32.09 -4.56 21.04
C ALA A 16 31.69 -6.03 20.80
N GLY A 17 30.51 -6.42 21.31
CA GLY A 17 29.90 -7.71 20.99
C GLY A 17 29.40 -7.75 19.53
N PRO A 18 29.40 -8.93 18.89
CA PRO A 18 28.96 -9.07 17.50
C PRO A 18 27.44 -8.88 17.40
N PHE A 19 27.00 -7.83 16.71
CA PHE A 19 25.63 -7.71 16.22
C PHE A 19 25.39 -8.80 15.16
N PRO A 20 24.36 -9.66 15.30
CA PRO A 20 24.02 -10.59 14.23
C PRO A 20 23.58 -9.78 13.00
N ALA A 21 24.34 -9.91 11.92
CA ALA A 21 23.96 -9.40 10.61
C ALA A 21 22.62 -10.05 10.22
N GLY A 22 21.58 -9.22 10.07
CA GLY A 22 20.26 -9.67 9.66
C GLY A 22 20.35 -10.45 8.35
N ALA A 23 19.79 -11.66 8.33
CA ALA A 23 19.61 -12.43 7.11
C ALA A 23 18.90 -11.54 6.08
N ALA A 24 19.56 -11.28 4.95
CA ALA A 24 18.95 -10.59 3.83
C ALA A 24 17.83 -11.50 3.30
N PHE A 25 16.58 -11.17 3.64
CA PHE A 25 15.41 -11.87 3.13
C PHE A 25 15.35 -11.65 1.61
N ALA A 26 15.41 -12.75 0.84
CA ALA A 26 15.16 -12.73 -0.60
C ALA A 26 13.66 -12.47 -0.84
N ALA A 27 13.27 -11.20 -0.81
CA ALA A 27 11.89 -10.79 -1.00
C ALA A 27 11.63 -10.59 -2.51
N ASP A 28 10.70 -11.37 -3.07
CA ASP A 28 10.27 -11.26 -4.46
C ASP A 28 8.79 -10.89 -4.52
N ALA A 29 8.45 -9.86 -5.29
CA ALA A 29 7.07 -9.47 -5.55
C ALA A 29 6.23 -10.56 -6.26
N CYS A 30 6.89 -11.60 -6.78
CA CYS A 30 6.24 -12.79 -7.32
C CYS A 30 6.18 -13.98 -6.37
N ALA A 31 6.75 -13.87 -5.16
CA ALA A 31 6.77 -14.96 -4.21
C ALA A 31 5.35 -15.47 -3.93
N GLU A 32 5.25 -16.79 -3.86
CA GLU A 32 4.02 -17.51 -3.49
C GLU A 32 4.27 -18.34 -2.24
N LEU A 33 3.18 -18.86 -1.68
CA LEU A 33 3.26 -19.78 -0.57
C LEU A 33 4.02 -21.06 -1.02
N ALA A 34 5.05 -21.40 -0.26
CA ALA A 34 5.85 -22.61 -0.42
C ALA A 34 5.90 -23.39 0.90
N ASP A 35 6.30 -24.66 0.86
CA ASP A 35 6.32 -25.52 2.06
C ASP A 35 7.36 -25.13 3.10
N ASP A 36 8.43 -24.47 2.66
CA ASP A 36 9.47 -23.89 3.50
C ASP A 36 9.20 -22.43 3.87
N SER A 37 8.00 -21.90 3.60
CA SER A 37 7.64 -20.53 3.97
C SER A 37 7.75 -20.33 5.48
N PRO A 38 8.42 -19.26 5.95
CA PRO A 38 8.60 -19.02 7.37
C PRO A 38 7.27 -19.00 8.13
N VAL A 39 7.22 -19.68 9.27
CA VAL A 39 6.06 -19.65 10.17
C VAL A 39 6.24 -18.51 11.17
N VAL A 40 5.19 -17.69 11.32
CA VAL A 40 5.14 -16.54 12.22
C VAL A 40 3.82 -16.49 12.98
N ARG A 41 3.80 -15.69 14.05
CA ARG A 41 2.57 -15.42 14.82
C ARG A 41 2.30 -13.93 14.86
N LEU A 42 1.03 -13.55 14.88
CA LEU A 42 0.60 -12.18 15.10
C LEU A 42 0.62 -11.86 16.61
N SER A 43 1.18 -10.71 16.95
CA SER A 43 1.10 -10.13 18.30
C SER A 43 -0.02 -9.10 18.42
N GLY A 44 -0.51 -8.53 17.31
CA GLY A 44 -1.60 -7.56 17.29
C GLY A 44 -1.56 -6.56 16.16
N VAL A 45 -2.05 -5.36 16.46
CA VAL A 45 -1.91 -4.15 15.65
C VAL A 45 -1.19 -3.08 16.47
N ASP A 46 -0.42 -2.22 15.82
CA ASP A 46 0.22 -1.08 16.48
C ASP A 46 -0.71 0.14 16.57
N ALA A 47 -0.18 1.27 17.06
CA ALA A 47 -0.92 2.52 17.19
C ALA A 47 -1.34 3.13 15.82
N ALA A 48 -0.69 2.74 14.73
CA ALA A 48 -1.08 3.13 13.37
C ALA A 48 -2.11 2.15 12.76
N GLY A 49 -2.46 1.07 13.47
CA GLY A 49 -3.37 0.03 13.01
C GLY A 49 -2.71 -1.00 12.08
N ASP A 50 -1.37 -1.01 11.99
CA ASP A 50 -0.63 -1.95 11.16
C ASP A 50 -0.42 -3.29 11.93
N PRO A 51 -0.61 -4.46 11.30
CA PRO A 51 -0.37 -5.75 11.94
C PRO A 51 1.08 -5.92 12.38
N VAL A 52 1.28 -6.47 13.58
CA VAL A 52 2.59 -6.70 14.17
C VAL A 52 2.78 -8.19 14.42
N LEU A 53 3.96 -8.70 14.06
CA LEU A 53 4.39 -10.05 14.37
C LEU A 53 4.87 -10.16 15.83
N ALA A 54 4.95 -11.38 16.35
CA ALA A 54 5.49 -11.67 17.67
C ALA A 54 6.96 -11.24 17.84
N ASP A 55 7.72 -11.19 16.74
CA ASP A 55 9.10 -10.70 16.69
C ASP A 55 9.21 -9.17 16.54
N GLY A 56 8.09 -8.45 16.57
CA GLY A 56 8.04 -6.99 16.49
C GLY A 56 8.06 -6.42 15.08
N ARG A 57 8.22 -7.23 14.03
CA ARG A 57 8.14 -6.75 12.64
C ARG A 57 6.72 -6.30 12.31
N ARG A 58 6.59 -5.13 11.67
CA ARG A 58 5.32 -4.60 11.18
C ARG A 58 5.05 -5.07 9.76
N LEU A 59 3.80 -5.42 9.47
CA LEU A 59 3.39 -5.90 8.17
C LEU A 59 2.47 -4.89 7.47
N ARG A 60 2.58 -4.83 6.16
CA ARG A 60 1.54 -4.32 5.27
C ARG A 60 0.96 -5.53 4.56
N LEU A 61 -0.24 -5.96 4.96
CA LEU A 61 -0.92 -7.08 4.31
C LEU A 61 -1.34 -6.66 2.90
N VAL A 62 -0.68 -7.25 1.91
CA VAL A 62 -0.89 -6.93 0.50
C VAL A 62 -2.30 -7.33 0.08
N GLY A 63 -2.93 -6.45 -0.68
CA GLY A 63 -4.30 -6.63 -1.16
C GLY A 63 -5.37 -6.04 -0.23
N LEU A 64 -5.00 -5.58 0.97
CA LEU A 64 -5.91 -4.86 1.85
C LEU A 64 -5.76 -3.36 1.66
N ALA A 65 -6.90 -2.66 1.63
CA ALA A 65 -6.92 -1.22 1.76
C ALA A 65 -6.35 -0.79 3.12
N PRO A 66 -5.83 0.43 3.23
CA PRO A 66 -5.73 1.11 4.54
C PRO A 66 -7.10 1.24 5.21
N ARG A 67 -7.13 1.53 6.52
CA ARG A 67 -8.41 1.74 7.23
C ARG A 67 -9.03 3.07 6.82
N GLN A 68 -10.30 3.05 6.42
CA GLN A 68 -10.99 4.24 5.93
C GLN A 68 -11.54 5.13 7.05
N ASP A 69 -11.80 4.53 8.22
CA ASP A 69 -12.33 5.19 9.40
C ASP A 69 -12.05 4.36 10.68
N GLU A 70 -12.35 4.95 11.84
CA GLU A 70 -12.19 4.31 13.15
C GLU A 70 -13.05 3.03 13.30
N PRO A 71 -14.32 2.99 12.87
CA PRO A 71 -15.09 1.75 12.89
C PRO A 71 -14.47 0.61 12.07
N GLU A 72 -13.90 0.89 10.91
CA GLU A 72 -13.15 -0.10 10.13
C GLU A 72 -11.86 -0.52 10.83
N ALA A 73 -11.13 0.42 11.44
CA ALA A 73 -9.94 0.11 12.24
C ALA A 73 -10.28 -0.87 13.38
N ALA A 74 -11.38 -0.63 14.09
CA ALA A 74 -11.86 -1.51 15.15
C ALA A 74 -12.26 -2.91 14.62
N ARG A 75 -13.02 -2.97 13.52
CA ARG A 75 -13.39 -4.25 12.86
C ARG A 75 -12.17 -5.03 12.39
N PHE A 76 -11.19 -4.36 11.81
CA PHE A 76 -9.95 -4.98 11.36
C PHE A 76 -9.14 -5.55 12.51
N ALA A 77 -8.97 -4.76 13.59
CA ALA A 77 -8.29 -5.22 14.79
C ALA A 77 -9.00 -6.46 15.35
N ALA A 78 -10.33 -6.40 15.53
CA ALA A 78 -11.18 -7.52 15.97
C ALA A 78 -11.00 -8.76 15.10
N GLY A 79 -11.02 -8.61 13.78
CA GLY A 79 -10.77 -9.70 12.84
C GLY A 79 -9.41 -10.36 13.05
N LEU A 80 -8.34 -9.57 13.26
CA LEU A 80 -7.00 -10.10 13.55
C LEU A 80 -6.87 -10.76 14.92
N TRP A 81 -7.65 -10.36 15.92
CA TRP A 81 -7.61 -10.97 17.26
C TRP A 81 -7.87 -12.48 17.21
N GLY A 82 -8.75 -12.96 16.33
CA GLY A 82 -9.05 -14.39 16.18
C GLY A 82 -7.86 -15.23 15.68
N TRP A 83 -6.86 -14.58 15.07
CA TRP A 83 -5.67 -15.23 14.52
C TRP A 83 -4.45 -15.12 15.43
N ARG A 84 -4.56 -14.43 16.57
CA ARG A 84 -3.47 -14.36 17.55
C ARG A 84 -3.10 -15.75 18.06
N GLY A 85 -1.81 -15.99 18.20
CA GLY A 85 -1.27 -17.25 18.70
C GLY A 85 -1.30 -18.41 17.70
N GLN A 86 -1.96 -18.25 16.54
CA GLN A 86 -1.92 -19.23 15.46
C GLN A 86 -0.63 -19.13 14.65
N ASP A 87 -0.15 -20.28 14.19
CA ASP A 87 0.97 -20.37 13.28
C ASP A 87 0.51 -20.04 11.85
N LEU A 88 1.11 -18.99 11.28
CA LEU A 88 0.80 -18.47 9.96
C LEU A 88 2.05 -18.56 9.09
N ALA A 89 1.91 -19.08 7.88
CA ALA A 89 2.97 -19.01 6.88
C ALA A 89 3.08 -17.59 6.32
N LEU A 90 4.29 -17.04 6.31
CA LEU A 90 4.62 -15.71 5.85
C LEU A 90 5.24 -15.75 4.45
N VAL A 91 4.67 -14.97 3.54
CA VAL A 91 5.25 -14.70 2.22
C VAL A 91 5.60 -13.22 2.13
N LEU A 92 6.89 -12.91 1.95
CA LEU A 92 7.38 -11.54 1.78
C LEU A 92 7.45 -11.17 0.30
N LEU A 93 6.90 -10.00 -0.03
CA LEU A 93 6.74 -9.54 -1.41
C LEU A 93 7.71 -8.42 -1.80
N GLY A 94 8.58 -8.01 -0.89
CA GLY A 94 9.58 -6.99 -1.15
C GLY A 94 10.24 -6.45 0.12
N PRO A 95 11.14 -5.46 -0.03
CA PRO A 95 11.74 -4.77 1.10
C PRO A 95 10.69 -3.97 1.89
N PRO A 96 11.01 -3.55 3.14
CA PRO A 96 10.15 -2.65 3.90
C PRO A 96 9.78 -1.40 3.11
N ASP A 97 8.54 -0.94 3.27
CA ASP A 97 8.11 0.34 2.73
C ASP A 97 8.73 1.52 3.49
N ARG A 98 8.42 2.77 3.08
CA ARG A 98 8.97 3.98 3.70
C ARG A 98 8.58 4.17 5.18
N TRP A 99 7.63 3.39 5.69
CA TRP A 99 7.20 3.39 7.08
C TRP A 99 7.76 2.18 7.86
N GLY A 100 8.65 1.40 7.23
CA GLY A 100 9.29 0.23 7.81
C GLY A 100 8.37 -0.99 7.89
N ARG A 101 7.28 -1.04 7.12
CA ARG A 101 6.36 -2.18 7.09
C ARG A 101 6.76 -3.15 5.99
N LEU A 102 6.74 -4.44 6.28
CA LEU A 102 7.03 -5.49 5.32
C LEU A 102 5.79 -5.79 4.46
N PRO A 103 5.83 -5.60 3.13
CA PRO A 103 4.75 -6.03 2.26
C PRO A 103 4.69 -7.56 2.27
N ALA A 104 3.57 -8.11 2.76
CA ALA A 104 3.47 -9.54 3.03
C ALA A 104 2.08 -10.11 2.75
N ARG A 105 2.03 -11.44 2.57
CA ARG A 105 0.81 -12.25 2.67
C ARG A 105 0.97 -13.23 3.84
N LEU A 106 -0.13 -13.51 4.52
CA LEU A 106 -0.19 -14.49 5.60
C LEU A 106 -1.21 -15.56 5.24
N PHE A 107 -0.85 -16.82 5.49
CA PHE A 107 -1.69 -17.97 5.24
C PHE A 107 -1.80 -18.84 6.48
N ALA A 108 -3.01 -19.26 6.81
CA ALA A 108 -3.21 -20.30 7.81
C ALA A 108 -3.15 -21.68 7.14
N ARG A 109 -2.31 -22.56 7.68
CA ARG A 109 -2.21 -23.96 7.28
C ARG A 109 -2.93 -24.81 8.33
N ALA A 110 -4.05 -25.41 7.95
CA ALA A 110 -4.69 -26.47 8.72
C ALA A 110 -4.36 -27.80 8.04
N GLU A 111 -4.05 -28.82 8.83
CA GLU A 111 -3.68 -30.14 8.30
C GLU A 111 -4.82 -30.72 7.44
N GLY A 112 -4.49 -31.18 6.23
CA GLY A 112 -5.47 -31.72 5.28
C GLY A 112 -6.39 -30.70 4.61
N GLN A 113 -6.14 -29.39 4.77
CA GLN A 113 -6.91 -28.33 4.12
C GLN A 113 -6.02 -27.44 3.26
N GLU A 114 -6.61 -26.90 2.18
CA GLU A 114 -5.95 -25.89 1.36
C GLU A 114 -5.60 -24.66 2.23
N PRO A 115 -4.38 -24.10 2.08
CA PRO A 115 -3.98 -22.92 2.84
C PRO A 115 -4.93 -21.74 2.61
N SER A 116 -5.41 -21.14 3.70
CA SER A 116 -6.35 -20.02 3.62
C SER A 116 -5.64 -18.67 3.76
N SER A 117 -5.89 -17.76 2.82
CA SER A 117 -5.33 -16.40 2.85
C SER A 117 -6.01 -15.56 3.93
N LEU A 118 -5.22 -15.01 4.86
CA LEU A 118 -5.73 -14.14 5.92
C LEU A 118 -6.40 -12.89 5.35
N ALA A 119 -5.81 -12.29 4.29
CA ALA A 119 -6.36 -11.09 3.67
C ALA A 119 -7.76 -11.35 3.07
N GLU A 120 -7.92 -12.47 2.36
CA GLU A 120 -9.21 -12.85 1.78
C GLU A 120 -10.26 -13.14 2.85
N ARG A 121 -9.87 -13.79 3.94
CA ARG A 121 -10.75 -14.04 5.10
C ARG A 121 -11.24 -12.75 5.74
N LEU A 122 -10.34 -11.80 6.01
CA LEU A 122 -10.70 -10.49 6.57
C LEU A 122 -11.64 -9.70 5.64
N ILE A 123 -11.47 -9.83 4.32
CA ILE A 123 -12.38 -9.22 3.35
C ILE A 123 -13.75 -9.90 3.38
N ALA A 124 -13.80 -11.24 3.37
CA ALA A 124 -15.04 -12.01 3.41
C ALA A 124 -15.85 -11.76 4.69
N GLU A 125 -15.18 -11.55 5.81
CA GLU A 125 -15.77 -11.21 7.12
C GLU A 125 -16.16 -9.73 7.25
N GLY A 126 -15.87 -8.90 6.22
CA GLY A 126 -16.13 -7.45 6.28
C GLY A 126 -15.23 -6.70 7.26
N ALA A 127 -14.13 -7.31 7.71
CA ALA A 127 -13.13 -6.71 8.58
C ALA A 127 -12.10 -5.85 7.82
N ALA A 128 -11.99 -6.01 6.50
CA ALA A 128 -11.13 -5.19 5.65
C ALA A 128 -11.74 -4.95 4.26
N LEU A 129 -11.32 -3.87 3.60
CA LEU A 129 -11.63 -3.63 2.19
C LEU A 129 -10.52 -4.17 1.28
N ALA A 130 -10.92 -4.69 0.11
CA ALA A 130 -9.98 -5.07 -0.92
C ALA A 130 -9.34 -3.85 -1.59
N LEU A 131 -8.01 -3.88 -1.74
CA LEU A 131 -7.25 -2.95 -2.58
C LEU A 131 -6.49 -3.76 -3.63
N PRO A 132 -6.93 -3.75 -4.90
CA PRO A 132 -6.18 -4.37 -5.97
C PRO A 132 -4.78 -3.73 -6.10
N GLU A 133 -3.74 -4.55 -6.06
CA GLU A 133 -2.36 -4.11 -6.25
C GLU A 133 -1.83 -4.61 -7.60
N ALA A 134 -1.05 -3.77 -8.29
CA ALA A 134 -0.37 -4.19 -9.51
C ALA A 134 0.60 -5.33 -9.19
N ARG A 135 0.33 -6.50 -9.74
CA ARG A 135 1.28 -7.62 -9.73
C ARG A 135 2.25 -7.47 -10.90
N PRO A 136 3.57 -7.68 -10.72
CA PRO A 136 4.50 -7.65 -11.84
C PRO A 136 4.12 -8.68 -12.91
N ALA A 137 4.19 -8.31 -14.18
CA ALA A 137 3.80 -9.19 -15.31
C ALA A 137 4.58 -10.52 -15.36
N ARG A 138 5.79 -10.57 -14.79
CA ARG A 138 6.59 -11.80 -14.70
C ARG A 138 5.99 -12.84 -13.74
N CYS A 139 5.12 -12.42 -12.82
CA CYS A 139 4.44 -13.31 -11.91
C CYS A 139 3.22 -13.88 -12.66
N GLY A 140 3.34 -15.06 -13.27
CA GLY A 140 2.23 -15.65 -14.03
C GLY A 140 0.96 -15.90 -13.21
N GLY A 141 -0.16 -16.08 -13.90
CA GLY A 141 -1.25 -17.02 -13.56
C GLY A 141 -2.14 -16.84 -12.32
N ALA A 142 -1.83 -15.97 -11.35
CA ALA A 142 -2.70 -15.81 -10.17
C ALA A 142 -3.78 -14.74 -10.41
N ALA A 143 -5.04 -15.10 -10.19
CA ALA A 143 -6.18 -14.19 -10.29
C ALA A 143 -6.01 -13.00 -9.31
N PRO A 144 -6.38 -11.77 -9.71
CA PRO A 144 -6.45 -10.66 -8.77
C PRO A 144 -7.40 -11.03 -7.62
N MET A 145 -7.04 -10.62 -6.40
CA MET A 145 -7.88 -10.88 -5.22
C MET A 145 -9.29 -10.37 -5.50
N ARG A 146 -10.28 -11.28 -5.40
CA ARG A 146 -11.68 -10.97 -5.73
C ARG A 146 -12.15 -9.86 -4.79
N THR A 147 -12.60 -8.76 -5.38
CA THR A 147 -13.16 -7.65 -4.63
C THR A 147 -14.48 -8.11 -3.99
N ALA A 148 -14.49 -8.43 -2.70
CA ALA A 148 -15.75 -8.33 -1.97
C ALA A 148 -16.03 -6.84 -1.84
N ARG A 149 -17.04 -6.38 -2.58
CA ARG A 149 -17.60 -5.04 -2.40
C ARG A 149 -18.01 -4.94 -0.94
N ALA A 150 -17.47 -3.98 -0.19
CA ALA A 150 -18.08 -3.66 1.08
C ALA A 150 -19.55 -3.32 0.83
N ALA A 151 -20.42 -4.14 1.42
CA ALA A 151 -21.83 -3.85 1.53
C ALA A 151 -22.00 -2.69 2.52
N GLY A 152 -21.75 -1.47 2.06
CA GLY A 152 -22.17 -0.24 2.70
C GLY A 152 -23.16 0.47 1.77
N PRO A 153 -24.37 0.87 2.23
CA PRO A 153 -25.38 1.45 1.37
C PRO A 153 -25.00 2.90 1.05
N ARG A 154 -24.27 3.12 -0.03
CA ARG A 154 -24.13 4.45 -0.62
C ARG A 154 -25.02 4.52 -1.86
N ARG A 155 -26.23 5.05 -1.68
CA ARG A 155 -27.12 5.42 -2.80
C ARG A 155 -26.35 6.41 -3.67
N PRO A 156 -26.22 6.17 -4.98
CA PRO A 156 -25.71 7.19 -5.88
C PRO A 156 -26.67 8.39 -5.86
N ALA A 157 -26.12 9.60 -5.88
CA ALA A 157 -26.87 10.79 -6.23
C ALA A 157 -27.43 10.60 -7.65
N PRO A 158 -28.70 10.92 -7.92
CA PRO A 158 -29.28 10.75 -9.24
C PRO A 158 -28.64 11.76 -10.20
N GLY A 159 -27.99 11.28 -11.27
CA GLY A 159 -27.59 12.14 -12.40
C GLY A 159 -26.18 12.01 -12.99
N ALA A 160 -25.48 10.88 -12.88
CA ALA A 160 -24.25 10.65 -13.65
C ALA A 160 -24.27 9.24 -14.27
N ALA A 161 -24.90 9.13 -15.43
CA ALA A 161 -24.84 7.95 -16.29
C ALA A 161 -24.09 8.34 -17.58
N GLU A 162 -22.79 8.51 -17.45
CA GLU A 162 -21.84 8.03 -18.46
C GLU A 162 -20.96 7.01 -17.74
N ALA A 163 -20.56 5.94 -18.43
CA ALA A 163 -20.08 4.70 -17.84
C ALA A 163 -18.81 4.88 -17.00
N SER A 164 -18.95 5.32 -15.75
CA SER A 164 -17.86 5.36 -14.80
C SER A 164 -17.33 3.96 -14.58
N SER A 165 -16.01 3.86 -14.40
CA SER A 165 -15.39 2.57 -14.10
C SER A 165 -16.12 1.94 -12.90
N PRO A 166 -16.38 0.62 -12.89
CA PRO A 166 -16.99 -0.05 -11.74
C PRO A 166 -16.23 0.19 -10.44
N ALA A 167 -14.93 0.48 -10.52
CA ALA A 167 -14.10 0.82 -9.37
C ALA A 167 -14.38 2.21 -8.79
N ILE A 168 -14.98 3.13 -9.54
CA ILE A 168 -15.19 4.55 -9.18
C ILE A 168 -16.68 4.87 -8.98
N ALA A 169 -17.57 4.13 -9.65
CA ALA A 169 -19.00 4.39 -9.65
C ALA A 169 -19.61 4.40 -8.23
N GLY A 170 -20.26 5.51 -7.87
CA GLY A 170 -20.97 5.68 -6.59
C GLY A 170 -20.09 6.14 -5.41
N GLU A 171 -18.80 6.41 -5.62
CA GLU A 171 -17.92 6.98 -4.60
C GLU A 171 -18.02 8.51 -4.52
N SER A 172 -17.76 9.08 -3.33
CA SER A 172 -17.64 10.53 -3.16
C SER A 172 -16.33 11.02 -3.79
N VAL A 173 -16.42 12.01 -4.66
CA VAL A 173 -15.29 12.56 -5.40
C VAL A 173 -14.77 13.82 -4.69
N LEU A 174 -13.48 13.84 -4.39
CA LEU A 174 -12.77 14.99 -3.85
C LEU A 174 -12.20 15.85 -4.98
N ASP A 175 -12.29 17.17 -4.84
CA ASP A 175 -11.61 18.09 -5.74
C ASP A 175 -10.10 18.08 -5.47
N SER A 176 -9.31 17.97 -6.54
CA SER A 176 -7.84 17.96 -6.47
C SER A 176 -7.19 19.20 -5.83
N HIS A 177 -7.89 20.33 -5.76
CA HIS A 177 -7.42 21.58 -5.14
C HIS A 177 -8.00 21.81 -3.74
N ASP A 178 -8.92 20.97 -3.26
CA ASP A 178 -9.40 21.02 -1.87
C ASP A 178 -8.39 20.35 -0.93
N LEU A 179 -7.34 21.10 -0.60
CA LEU A 179 -6.23 20.60 0.21
C LEU A 179 -6.66 20.23 1.64
N ALA A 180 -7.71 20.85 2.17
CA ALA A 180 -8.20 20.55 3.51
C ALA A 180 -8.90 19.19 3.52
N ALA A 181 -9.79 18.94 2.56
CA ALA A 181 -10.43 17.64 2.40
C ALA A 181 -9.39 16.55 2.11
N LEU A 182 -8.46 16.78 1.19
CA LEU A 182 -7.40 15.82 0.87
C LEU A 182 -6.60 15.44 2.14
N ARG A 183 -6.11 16.41 2.91
CA ARG A 183 -5.35 16.12 4.14
C ARG A 183 -6.16 15.34 5.18
N ALA A 184 -7.46 15.62 5.32
CA ALA A 184 -8.33 14.88 6.21
C ALA A 184 -8.46 13.39 5.82
N HIS A 185 -8.20 13.06 4.56
CA HIS A 185 -8.22 11.70 4.02
C HIS A 185 -6.82 11.08 3.82
N GLN A 186 -5.77 11.67 4.40
CA GLN A 186 -4.42 11.11 4.30
C GLN A 186 -4.38 9.65 4.79
N GLY A 187 -3.73 8.79 4.00
CA GLY A 187 -3.62 7.36 4.25
C GLY A 187 -4.85 6.55 3.83
N ARG A 188 -5.92 7.16 3.31
CA ARG A 188 -7.18 6.49 2.97
C ARG A 188 -7.35 6.31 1.46
N ILE A 189 -8.29 5.45 1.07
CA ILE A 189 -8.71 5.37 -0.32
C ILE A 189 -9.69 6.49 -0.59
N VAL A 190 -9.43 7.25 -1.65
CA VAL A 190 -10.31 8.31 -2.11
C VAL A 190 -10.41 8.28 -3.62
N VAL A 191 -11.46 8.93 -4.13
CA VAL A 191 -11.56 9.31 -5.53
C VAL A 191 -11.23 10.80 -5.63
N VAL A 192 -10.24 11.16 -6.43
CA VAL A 192 -9.87 12.55 -6.71
C VAL A 192 -10.19 12.86 -8.17
N GLU A 193 -10.80 14.02 -8.40
CA GLU A 193 -11.00 14.58 -9.74
C GLU A 193 -10.21 15.87 -9.93
N GLY A 194 -9.63 16.05 -11.11
CA GLY A 194 -8.91 17.25 -11.46
C GLY A 194 -8.55 17.33 -12.93
N ARG A 195 -8.19 18.53 -13.38
CA ARG A 195 -7.63 18.75 -14.72
C ARG A 195 -6.12 18.61 -14.66
N VAL A 196 -5.53 17.75 -15.48
CA VAL A 196 -4.08 17.51 -15.49
C VAL A 196 -3.37 18.77 -16.01
N ALA A 197 -2.56 19.40 -15.17
CA ALA A 197 -1.76 20.58 -15.52
C ALA A 197 -0.41 20.21 -16.15
N SER A 198 0.16 19.06 -15.76
CA SER A 198 1.41 18.54 -16.33
C SER A 198 1.58 17.04 -16.08
N VAL A 199 2.35 16.37 -16.94
CA VAL A 199 2.79 14.99 -16.75
C VAL A 199 4.31 14.99 -16.52
N GLY A 200 4.73 14.44 -15.39
CA GLY A 200 6.12 14.32 -14.99
C GLY A 200 6.58 12.89 -15.01
N GLU A 201 7.28 12.48 -16.07
CA GLU A 201 7.88 11.15 -16.16
C GLU A 201 9.24 11.14 -15.44
N ARG A 202 9.46 10.14 -14.59
CA ARG A 202 10.73 9.90 -13.89
C ARG A 202 11.12 8.43 -14.05
N ALA A 203 12.34 8.08 -13.66
CA ALA A 203 12.90 6.75 -13.88
C ALA A 203 12.02 5.60 -13.33
N GLN A 204 11.34 5.82 -12.20
CA GLN A 204 10.55 4.80 -11.48
C GLN A 204 9.04 5.08 -11.44
N ARG A 205 8.63 6.34 -11.60
CA ARG A 205 7.25 6.79 -11.39
C ARG A 205 6.86 7.85 -12.41
N THR A 206 5.59 7.89 -12.76
CA THR A 206 4.99 8.98 -13.54
C THR A 206 4.00 9.72 -12.65
N TYR A 207 4.05 11.05 -12.71
CA TYR A 207 3.19 11.94 -11.95
C TYR A 207 2.22 12.64 -12.91
N LEU A 208 0.92 12.51 -12.69
CA LEU A 208 -0.09 13.34 -13.34
C LEU A 208 -0.46 14.45 -12.34
N ASN A 209 0.08 15.64 -12.55
CA ASN A 209 -0.07 16.73 -11.59
C ASN A 209 -1.30 17.57 -11.93
N PHE A 210 -2.17 17.82 -10.95
CA PHE A 210 -3.32 18.72 -11.14
C PHE A 210 -2.96 20.20 -11.00
N SER A 211 -1.79 20.54 -10.44
CA SER A 211 -1.16 21.87 -10.52
C SER A 211 0.27 21.77 -11.03
N ARG A 212 0.79 22.85 -11.62
CA ARG A 212 2.22 22.98 -11.97
C ARG A 212 3.07 23.31 -10.76
N ARG A 213 2.48 23.84 -9.69
CA ARG A 213 3.15 24.22 -8.46
C ARG A 213 2.89 23.17 -7.39
N ARG A 214 3.95 22.79 -6.68
CA ARG A 214 3.87 21.78 -5.62
C ARG A 214 3.01 22.31 -4.47
N GLY A 215 2.12 21.47 -3.95
CA GLY A 215 1.33 21.77 -2.76
C GLY A 215 0.03 22.54 -3.03
N GLU A 216 -0.21 23.01 -4.26
CA GLU A 216 -1.45 23.71 -4.64
C GLU A 216 -2.58 22.75 -5.06
N ALA A 217 -2.23 21.50 -5.39
CA ALA A 217 -3.19 20.44 -5.73
C ALA A 217 -2.57 19.05 -5.50
N ALA A 218 -3.41 18.03 -5.54
CA ALA A 218 -2.97 16.64 -5.58
C ALA A 218 -2.23 16.28 -6.89
N SER A 219 -1.48 15.18 -6.85
CA SER A 219 -0.90 14.53 -8.02
C SER A 219 -1.20 13.04 -7.98
N ILE A 220 -1.60 12.47 -9.12
CA ILE A 220 -1.68 11.01 -9.28
C ILE A 220 -0.27 10.46 -9.45
N VAL A 221 0.06 9.40 -8.73
CA VAL A 221 1.34 8.70 -8.80
C VAL A 221 1.11 7.32 -9.39
N LEU A 222 1.82 7.04 -10.49
CA LEU A 222 1.76 5.78 -11.21
C LEU A 222 3.11 5.08 -11.18
N SER A 223 3.11 3.75 -11.08
CA SER A 223 4.30 2.96 -11.33
C SER A 223 4.69 3.02 -12.81
N LYS A 224 5.97 2.82 -13.12
CA LYS A 224 6.45 2.74 -14.51
C LYS A 224 5.70 1.68 -15.34
N THR A 225 5.39 0.54 -14.73
CA THR A 225 4.66 -0.55 -15.38
C THR A 225 3.22 -0.15 -15.71
N LEU A 226 2.52 0.46 -14.75
CA LEU A 226 1.15 0.94 -14.98
C LEU A 226 1.11 2.05 -16.02
N TRP A 227 2.08 2.96 -16.00
CA TRP A 227 2.20 4.02 -17.00
C TRP A 227 2.39 3.46 -18.41
N ARG A 228 3.24 2.44 -18.58
CA ARG A 228 3.40 1.75 -19.88
C ARG A 228 2.11 1.09 -20.35
N ALA A 229 1.41 0.39 -19.47
CA ALA A 229 0.12 -0.23 -19.83
C ALA A 229 -0.92 0.82 -20.26
N LEU A 230 -0.93 2.00 -19.62
CA LEU A 230 -1.76 3.13 -20.05
C LEU A 230 -1.33 3.67 -21.42
N GLN A 231 -0.02 3.80 -21.67
CA GLN A 231 0.51 4.22 -22.97
C GLN A 231 0.12 3.25 -24.09
N ASP A 232 0.20 1.94 -23.84
CA ASP A 232 -0.25 0.90 -24.78
C ASP A 232 -1.76 1.01 -25.06
N ALA A 233 -2.54 1.48 -24.09
CA ALA A 233 -3.96 1.81 -24.24
C ALA A 233 -4.22 3.23 -24.80
N GLY A 234 -3.19 3.92 -25.31
CA GLY A 234 -3.29 5.22 -25.98
C GLY A 234 -3.20 6.45 -25.07
N TRP A 235 -2.93 6.28 -23.77
CA TRP A 235 -2.77 7.41 -22.85
C TRP A 235 -1.35 7.97 -22.95
N THR A 236 -1.19 9.16 -23.54
CA THR A 236 0.10 9.82 -23.70
C THR A 236 0.22 11.06 -22.82
N ALA A 237 1.44 11.46 -22.47
CA ALA A 237 1.67 12.67 -21.67
C ALA A 237 1.03 13.92 -22.29
N SER A 238 1.16 14.09 -23.61
CA SER A 238 0.54 15.19 -24.36
C SER A 238 -0.98 15.06 -24.45
N GLY A 239 -1.50 13.84 -24.59
CA GLY A 239 -2.94 13.58 -24.67
C GLY A 239 -3.68 13.80 -23.34
N LEU A 240 -2.99 13.72 -22.21
CA LEU A 240 -3.55 13.95 -20.88
C LEU A 240 -3.47 15.40 -20.42
N ALA A 241 -2.49 16.16 -20.91
CA ALA A 241 -2.35 17.56 -20.55
C ALA A 241 -3.64 18.34 -20.86
N GLY A 242 -4.18 19.01 -19.84
CA GLY A 242 -5.42 19.75 -19.93
C GLY A 242 -6.68 18.90 -19.92
N LYS A 243 -6.64 17.57 -19.77
CA LYS A 243 -7.85 16.73 -19.65
C LYS A 243 -8.29 16.56 -18.20
N ARG A 244 -9.60 16.44 -17.98
CA ARG A 244 -10.16 16.03 -16.68
C ARG A 244 -10.02 14.53 -16.49
N LEU A 245 -9.41 14.17 -15.37
CA LEU A 245 -9.27 12.79 -14.93
C LEU A 245 -9.91 12.63 -13.56
N ARG A 246 -10.47 11.45 -13.35
CA ARG A 246 -10.89 10.94 -12.06
C ARG A 246 -10.06 9.71 -11.75
N ALA A 247 -9.56 9.63 -10.52
CA ALA A 247 -8.69 8.55 -10.10
C ALA A 247 -9.03 8.08 -8.70
N ARG A 248 -9.05 6.76 -8.52
CA ARG A 248 -9.20 6.11 -7.22
C ARG A 248 -7.85 5.60 -6.74
N GLY A 249 -7.47 5.93 -5.53
CA GLY A 249 -6.18 5.48 -5.01
C GLY A 249 -6.02 5.76 -3.54
N VAL A 250 -4.86 5.39 -3.01
CA VAL A 250 -4.50 5.68 -1.62
C VAL A 250 -3.84 7.05 -1.56
N LEU A 251 -4.41 7.95 -0.78
CA LEU A 251 -3.82 9.27 -0.56
C LEU A 251 -2.63 9.16 0.39
N SER A 252 -1.51 9.73 -0.02
CA SER A 252 -0.17 9.37 0.41
C SER A 252 0.72 10.63 0.36
N GLY A 253 2.01 10.48 0.66
CA GLY A 253 2.92 11.60 0.93
C GLY A 253 2.77 12.15 2.35
N GLN A 254 3.76 12.92 2.81
CA GLN A 254 3.70 13.59 4.12
C GLN A 254 2.66 14.70 4.15
N ASP A 255 2.38 15.30 2.99
CA ASP A 255 1.42 16.39 2.80
C ASP A 255 0.00 15.91 2.46
N GLY A 256 -0.20 14.61 2.24
CA GLY A 256 -1.48 14.03 1.84
C GLY A 256 -1.92 14.43 0.44
N LEU A 257 -0.98 14.74 -0.47
CA LEU A 257 -1.29 15.23 -1.82
C LEU A 257 -0.86 14.29 -2.94
N LEU A 258 -0.31 13.11 -2.62
CA LEU A 258 0.05 12.11 -3.62
C LEU A 258 -0.99 11.00 -3.63
N LEU A 259 -1.70 10.81 -4.73
CA LEU A 259 -2.65 9.72 -4.88
C LEU A 259 -1.95 8.53 -5.55
N ASP A 260 -1.57 7.52 -4.77
CA ASP A 260 -0.97 6.30 -5.30
C ASP A 260 -2.06 5.44 -5.96
N VAL A 261 -1.95 5.28 -7.28
CA VAL A 261 -2.89 4.50 -8.10
C VAL A 261 -2.19 3.24 -8.61
N THR A 262 -2.86 2.10 -8.42
CA THR A 262 -2.27 0.76 -8.61
C THR A 262 -2.86 -0.01 -9.79
N SER A 263 -3.88 0.49 -10.48
CA SER A 263 -4.50 -0.21 -11.62
C SER A 263 -5.11 0.74 -12.63
N MET A 264 -5.26 0.28 -13.88
CA MET A 264 -5.92 1.06 -14.94
C MET A 264 -7.41 1.27 -14.65
N ALA A 265 -8.10 0.27 -14.08
CA ALA A 265 -9.52 0.37 -13.74
C ALA A 265 -9.79 1.47 -12.71
N ALA A 266 -8.78 1.91 -11.97
CA ALA A 266 -8.88 2.99 -11.00
C ALA A 266 -8.66 4.38 -11.63
N LEU A 267 -8.58 4.49 -12.96
CA LEU A 267 -8.48 5.74 -13.70
C LEU A 267 -9.63 5.86 -14.68
N GLU A 268 -10.17 7.06 -14.78
CA GLU A 268 -11.24 7.40 -15.70
C GLU A 268 -10.96 8.78 -16.29
N ARG A 269 -11.10 8.89 -17.60
CA ARG A 269 -11.07 10.17 -18.29
C ARG A 269 -12.51 10.68 -18.37
N VAL A 270 -12.73 11.87 -17.84
CA VAL A 270 -14.07 12.48 -17.75
C VAL A 270 -14.40 13.29 -19.02
N ASP A 271 -13.37 13.71 -19.77
CA ASP A 271 -13.48 14.51 -21.01
C ASP A 271 -13.33 13.68 -22.29
#